data_AF-A0AAE3K6T4-F1
#
_entry.id   AF-A0AAE3K6T4-F1
#
_cell.length_a   1.000
_cell.length_b   1.000
_cell.length_c   1.000
_cell.angle_alpha   90.00
_cell.angle_beta   90.00
_cell.angle_gamma   90.00
#
_symmetry.space_group_name_H-M   'P 1'
#
loop_
_entity.id
_entity.type
_entity.pdbx_description
1 polymer ?
#
loop_
_entity_poly.entity_id
_entity_poly.type
_entity_poly.pdbx_seq_one_letter_code
_entity_poly.pdbx_strand_id
1 'polypeptide(L)'
;MTTSILIAGGVVLLLILIVLVIYVPDWDTTSESTKAAQSALETVSLDRDADLVAEPPSVHKTPEVNTHRDGDPIVVPIVEVPLETDEEPDRATGYRIAAGVLEAVHPEYTDTHVRNYDIHLVQGEDTWVRQPDKCRIAVTPGLVERLSREPDFDAQDLRREVEAADDGDDEIPPVAWGEPLDYWYSDGSSAATVTTTGVH
;
A
#
# COMPACT_ATOMS: atom_id res chain seq x y z
N MET A 1 -14.18 -11.60 59.84
CA MET A 1 -15.13 -11.07 58.84
C MET A 1 -14.36 -10.15 57.89
N THR A 2 -13.70 -10.70 56.87
CA THR A 2 -13.05 -9.90 55.80
C THR A 2 -12.85 -10.80 54.58
N THR A 3 -13.91 -10.98 53.79
CA THR A 3 -13.86 -11.70 52.51
C THR A 3 -14.96 -11.16 51.61
N SER A 4 -14.81 -9.95 51.07
CA SER A 4 -15.79 -9.44 50.08
C SER A 4 -15.25 -8.47 49.03
N ILE A 5 -13.96 -8.12 49.01
CA ILE A 5 -13.47 -7.05 48.10
C ILE A 5 -12.71 -7.59 46.86
N LEU A 6 -12.29 -8.86 46.84
CA LEU A 6 -11.48 -9.40 45.74
C LEU A 6 -12.28 -9.84 44.49
N ILE A 7 -13.60 -10.06 44.60
CA ILE A 7 -14.40 -10.56 43.47
C ILE A 7 -14.78 -9.42 42.50
N ALA A 8 -15.05 -8.22 43.02
CA ALA A 8 -15.46 -7.08 42.18
C ALA A 8 -14.34 -6.60 41.25
N GLY A 9 -13.09 -6.56 41.72
CA GLY A 9 -11.94 -6.18 40.90
C GLY A 9 -11.65 -7.18 39.78
N GLY A 10 -11.75 -8.48 40.07
CA GLY A 10 -11.54 -9.53 39.07
C GLY A 10 -12.60 -9.54 37.98
N VAL A 11 -13.87 -9.32 38.31
CA VAL A 11 -14.97 -9.27 37.33
C VAL A 11 -14.87 -8.03 36.45
N VAL A 12 -14.52 -6.87 37.01
CA VAL A 12 -14.34 -5.64 36.20
C VAL A 12 -13.13 -5.77 35.29
N LEU A 13 -12.00 -6.31 35.77
CA LEU A 13 -10.83 -6.55 34.93
C LEU A 13 -11.12 -7.57 33.82
N LEU A 14 -11.82 -8.66 34.15
CA LEU A 14 -12.24 -9.68 33.17
C LEU A 14 -13.20 -9.09 32.14
N LEU A 15 -14.17 -8.27 32.54
CA LEU A 15 -15.08 -7.58 31.62
C LEU A 15 -14.35 -6.56 30.76
N ILE A 16 -13.38 -5.83 31.30
CA ILE A 16 -12.51 -4.94 30.51
C ILE A 16 -11.69 -5.75 29.52
N LEU A 17 -11.14 -6.91 29.92
CA LEU A 17 -10.33 -7.77 29.06
C LEU A 17 -11.19 -8.44 27.98
N ILE A 18 -12.43 -8.84 28.31
CA ILE A 18 -13.41 -9.38 27.35
C ILE A 18 -13.89 -8.29 26.40
N VAL A 19 -14.21 -7.10 26.89
CA VAL A 19 -14.57 -5.95 26.04
C VAL A 19 -13.38 -5.52 25.20
N LEU A 20 -12.16 -5.53 25.73
CA LEU A 20 -10.95 -5.27 24.97
C LEU A 20 -10.76 -6.36 23.92
N VAL A 21 -10.97 -7.64 24.20
CA VAL A 21 -10.89 -8.72 23.20
C VAL A 21 -12.01 -8.64 22.15
N ILE A 22 -13.21 -8.18 22.52
CA ILE A 22 -14.36 -8.00 21.61
C ILE A 22 -14.24 -6.70 20.79
N TYR A 23 -13.55 -5.69 21.32
CA TYR A 23 -13.37 -4.35 20.73
C TYR A 23 -11.94 -4.08 20.29
N VAL A 24 -11.06 -5.08 20.37
CA VAL A 24 -9.83 -5.12 19.59
C VAL A 24 -10.37 -5.16 18.16
N PRO A 25 -10.18 -4.10 17.37
CA PRO A 25 -10.52 -4.12 15.97
C PRO A 25 -9.90 -5.39 15.40
N ASP A 26 -10.65 -6.14 14.61
CA ASP A 26 -10.13 -7.29 13.90
C ASP A 26 -8.98 -6.78 13.00
N TRP A 27 -7.73 -6.84 13.48
CA TRP A 27 -6.55 -6.27 12.80
C TRP A 27 -6.17 -7.05 11.54
N ASP A 28 -7.00 -7.99 11.10
CA ASP A 28 -6.82 -8.81 9.91
C ASP A 28 -8.12 -8.95 9.11
N THR A 29 -8.82 -7.83 8.89
CA THR A 29 -9.79 -7.76 7.79
C THR A 29 -9.04 -7.43 6.48
N THR A 30 -8.04 -8.24 6.13
CA THR A 30 -7.37 -8.15 4.83
C THR A 30 -8.44 -8.35 3.74
N SER A 31 -8.63 -7.34 2.89
CA SER A 31 -9.69 -7.36 1.86
C SER A 31 -9.51 -8.55 0.90
N GLU A 32 -10.60 -9.05 0.32
CA GLU A 32 -10.53 -10.15 -0.65
C GLU A 32 -9.63 -9.78 -1.85
N SER A 33 -9.66 -8.52 -2.30
CA SER A 33 -8.74 -7.99 -3.31
C SER A 33 -7.27 -8.06 -2.87
N THR A 34 -6.96 -7.80 -1.59
CA THR A 34 -5.59 -7.91 -1.08
C THR A 34 -5.11 -9.35 -1.08
N LYS A 35 -5.96 -10.31 -0.67
CA LYS A 35 -5.63 -11.74 -0.72
C LYS A 35 -5.44 -12.24 -2.14
N ALA A 36 -6.34 -11.84 -3.05
CA ALA A 36 -6.26 -12.22 -4.45
C ALA A 36 -5.01 -11.65 -5.11
N ALA A 37 -4.69 -10.38 -4.84
CA ALA A 37 -3.44 -9.75 -5.30
C ALA A 37 -2.20 -10.47 -4.76
N GLN A 38 -2.20 -10.84 -3.47
CA GLN A 38 -1.11 -11.65 -2.89
C GLN A 38 -0.97 -13.00 -3.62
N SER A 39 -2.07 -13.70 -3.89
CA SER A 39 -2.04 -14.96 -4.66
C SER A 39 -1.57 -14.76 -6.10
N ALA A 40 -1.90 -13.63 -6.75
CA ALA A 40 -1.41 -13.31 -8.08
C ALA A 40 0.12 -13.12 -8.06
N LEU A 41 0.64 -12.39 -7.08
CA LEU A 41 2.08 -12.13 -6.92
C LEU A 41 2.89 -13.39 -6.62
N GLU A 42 2.33 -14.39 -5.92
CA GLU A 42 3.00 -15.68 -5.71
C GLU A 42 3.29 -16.44 -7.02
N THR A 43 2.60 -16.09 -8.10
CA THR A 43 2.72 -16.74 -9.41
C THR A 43 3.22 -15.82 -10.52
N VAL A 44 3.57 -14.57 -10.20
CA VAL A 44 4.01 -13.58 -11.19
C VAL A 44 5.35 -13.98 -11.82
N SER A 45 5.44 -13.84 -13.14
CA SER A 45 6.72 -13.93 -13.87
C SER A 45 7.22 -12.52 -14.12
N LEU A 46 8.42 -12.20 -13.62
CA LEU A 46 9.14 -10.97 -13.97
C LEU A 46 10.10 -11.16 -15.15
N ASP A 47 9.91 -12.27 -15.90
CA ASP A 47 10.66 -12.65 -17.09
C ASP A 47 12.18 -12.53 -16.90
N ARG A 48 12.82 -11.60 -17.62
CA ARG A 48 14.27 -11.41 -17.61
C ARG A 48 14.80 -10.82 -16.31
N ASP A 49 13.94 -10.22 -15.49
CA ASP A 49 14.30 -9.53 -14.26
C ASP A 49 14.01 -10.42 -13.03
N ALA A 50 13.60 -11.69 -13.21
CA ALA A 50 13.29 -12.63 -12.13
C ALA A 50 14.51 -12.92 -11.23
N ASP A 51 15.71 -13.05 -11.81
CA ASP A 51 16.96 -13.28 -11.05
C ASP A 51 17.43 -12.05 -10.24
N LEU A 52 16.72 -10.91 -10.35
CA LEU A 52 17.02 -9.70 -9.59
C LEU A 52 16.19 -9.60 -8.30
N VAL A 53 15.21 -10.50 -8.13
CA VAL A 53 14.24 -10.48 -7.05
C VAL A 53 14.50 -11.66 -6.11
N ALA A 54 14.71 -11.36 -4.83
CA ALA A 54 15.16 -12.35 -3.85
C ALA A 54 14.07 -13.31 -3.40
N GLU A 55 12.87 -12.78 -3.27
CA GLU A 55 11.67 -13.50 -2.87
C GLU A 55 10.50 -12.98 -3.70
N PRO A 56 9.45 -13.81 -3.94
CA PRO A 56 8.27 -13.35 -4.65
C PRO A 56 7.76 -12.02 -4.07
N PRO A 57 7.36 -11.05 -4.92
CA PRO A 57 6.75 -9.82 -4.45
C PRO A 57 5.57 -10.10 -3.53
N SER A 58 5.31 -9.21 -2.58
CA SER A 58 4.21 -9.39 -1.62
C SER A 58 3.49 -8.09 -1.33
N VAL A 59 2.19 -8.19 -1.09
CA VAL A 59 1.42 -7.03 -0.61
C VAL A 59 1.80 -6.80 0.85
N HIS A 60 2.58 -5.74 1.09
CA HIS A 60 3.03 -5.37 2.43
C HIS A 60 1.88 -4.80 3.28
N LYS A 61 1.10 -3.88 2.70
CA LYS A 61 -0.07 -3.28 3.33
C LYS A 61 -1.02 -2.68 2.30
N THR A 62 -2.28 -2.52 2.69
CA THR A 62 -3.31 -1.84 1.88
C THR A 62 -4.01 -0.78 2.75
N PRO A 63 -3.35 0.34 3.10
CA PRO A 63 -3.95 1.40 3.89
C PRO A 63 -5.20 1.97 3.23
N GLU A 64 -6.24 2.16 4.04
CA GLU A 64 -7.40 2.98 3.71
C GLU A 64 -7.06 4.44 3.98
N VAL A 65 -7.08 5.26 2.92
CA VAL A 65 -6.65 6.67 2.97
C VAL A 65 -7.83 7.64 2.94
N ASN A 66 -9.01 7.19 2.54
CA ASN A 66 -10.25 7.97 2.55
C ASN A 66 -11.47 7.07 2.36
N THR A 67 -12.66 7.65 2.31
CA THR A 67 -13.91 6.99 1.92
C THR A 67 -14.45 7.63 0.64
N HIS A 68 -14.79 6.80 -0.34
CA HIS A 68 -15.42 7.25 -1.57
C HIS A 68 -16.90 7.61 -1.33
N ARG A 69 -17.53 8.32 -2.27
CA ARG A 69 -18.90 8.85 -2.14
C ARG A 69 -19.99 7.78 -2.00
N ASP A 70 -19.71 6.55 -2.42
CA ASP A 70 -20.59 5.37 -2.27
C ASP A 70 -20.45 4.70 -0.90
N GLY A 71 -19.49 5.13 -0.08
CA GLY A 71 -19.22 4.59 1.25
C GLY A 71 -18.11 3.56 1.28
N ASP A 72 -17.56 3.16 0.13
CA ASP A 72 -16.46 2.19 0.06
C ASP A 72 -15.10 2.87 0.32
N PRO A 73 -14.12 2.17 0.88
CA PRO A 73 -12.80 2.76 1.18
C PRO A 73 -12.03 3.09 -0.09
N ILE A 74 -11.27 4.18 -0.04
CA ILE A 74 -10.22 4.50 -1.00
C ILE A 74 -8.91 3.98 -0.41
N VAL A 75 -8.23 3.08 -1.13
CA VAL A 75 -7.04 2.40 -0.64
C VAL A 75 -5.79 2.73 -1.45
N VAL A 76 -4.63 2.42 -0.87
CA VAL A 76 -3.33 2.42 -1.56
C VAL A 76 -2.69 1.05 -1.35
N PRO A 77 -2.70 0.15 -2.35
CA PRO A 77 -1.97 -1.11 -2.26
C PRO A 77 -0.46 -0.84 -2.30
N ILE A 78 0.26 -1.39 -1.33
CA ILE A 78 1.71 -1.24 -1.18
C ILE A 78 2.34 -2.61 -1.36
N VAL A 79 3.09 -2.77 -2.44
CA VAL A 79 3.75 -4.02 -2.80
C VAL A 79 5.25 -3.88 -2.57
N GLU A 80 5.82 -4.80 -1.80
CA GLU A 80 7.25 -4.89 -1.60
C GLU A 80 7.86 -5.92 -2.54
N VAL A 81 8.98 -5.54 -3.15
CA VAL A 81 9.78 -6.36 -4.06
C VAL A 81 11.20 -6.44 -3.49
N PRO A 82 11.52 -7.49 -2.71
CA PRO A 82 12.87 -7.74 -2.22
C PRO A 82 13.82 -7.97 -3.38
N LEU A 83 14.92 -7.23 -3.43
CA LEU A 83 15.95 -7.40 -4.47
C LEU A 83 17.10 -8.26 -3.96
N GLU A 84 17.72 -9.01 -4.87
CA GLU A 84 18.93 -9.82 -4.60
C GLU A 84 20.17 -8.97 -4.27
N THR A 85 20.06 -7.65 -4.36
CA THR A 85 21.18 -6.71 -4.20
C THR A 85 20.88 -5.66 -3.13
N ASP A 86 21.94 -5.23 -2.45
CA ASP A 86 21.93 -4.09 -1.52
C ASP A 86 22.06 -2.74 -2.27
N GLU A 87 22.30 -2.77 -3.58
CA GLU A 87 22.46 -1.58 -4.40
C GLU A 87 21.13 -1.11 -4.98
N GLU A 88 20.93 0.21 -5.04
CA GLU A 88 19.77 0.79 -5.69
C GLU A 88 19.75 0.39 -7.18
N PRO A 89 18.64 -0.22 -7.67
CA PRO A 89 18.54 -0.60 -9.08
C PRO A 89 18.47 0.63 -9.97
N ASP A 90 18.95 0.51 -11.21
CA ASP A 90 18.72 1.57 -12.18
C ASP A 90 17.21 1.73 -12.46
N ARG A 91 16.79 2.96 -12.78
CA ARG A 91 15.38 3.27 -13.03
C ARG A 91 14.75 2.39 -14.10
N ALA A 92 15.47 2.06 -15.18
CA ALA A 92 14.87 1.25 -16.23
C ALA A 92 14.57 -0.17 -15.75
N THR A 93 15.39 -0.72 -14.86
CA THR A 93 15.15 -2.01 -14.21
C THR A 93 14.01 -1.92 -13.20
N GLY A 94 14.01 -0.91 -12.32
CA GLY A 94 12.93 -0.72 -11.35
C GLY A 94 11.54 -0.62 -11.98
N TYR A 95 11.41 0.12 -13.09
CA TYR A 95 10.13 0.23 -13.80
C TYR A 95 9.68 -1.04 -14.52
N ARG A 96 10.60 -1.92 -14.95
CA ARG A 96 10.22 -3.22 -15.53
C ARG A 96 9.64 -4.15 -14.48
N ILE A 97 10.29 -4.22 -13.32
CA ILE A 97 9.80 -4.96 -12.16
C ILE A 97 8.44 -4.39 -11.74
N ALA A 98 8.32 -3.07 -11.60
CA ALA A 98 7.07 -2.41 -11.25
C ALA A 98 5.96 -2.70 -12.26
N ALA A 99 6.24 -2.65 -13.57
CA ALA A 99 5.25 -2.97 -14.59
C ALA A 99 4.70 -4.39 -14.44
N GLY A 100 5.57 -5.41 -14.33
CA GLY A 100 5.13 -6.79 -14.14
C GLY A 100 4.33 -7.01 -12.85
N VAL A 101 4.72 -6.35 -11.76
CA VAL A 101 3.97 -6.35 -10.50
C VAL A 101 2.59 -5.69 -10.65
N LEU A 102 2.53 -4.53 -11.29
CA LEU A 102 1.29 -3.78 -11.49
C LEU A 102 0.30 -4.53 -12.39
N GLU A 103 0.79 -5.20 -13.44
CA GLU A 103 -0.03 -6.06 -14.31
C GLU A 103 -0.63 -7.25 -13.55
N ALA A 104 0.09 -7.81 -12.59
CA ALA A 104 -0.41 -8.90 -11.76
C ALA A 104 -1.43 -8.43 -10.71
N VAL A 105 -1.22 -7.24 -10.13
CA VAL A 105 -2.02 -6.75 -8.99
C VAL A 105 -3.27 -5.99 -9.42
N HIS A 106 -3.18 -5.16 -10.46
CA HIS A 106 -4.28 -4.29 -10.87
C HIS A 106 -5.61 -5.00 -11.14
N PRO A 107 -5.65 -6.18 -11.81
CA PRO A 107 -6.89 -6.91 -12.06
C PRO A 107 -7.69 -7.22 -10.79
N GLU A 108 -7.01 -7.44 -9.66
CA GLU A 108 -7.64 -7.83 -8.40
C GLU A 108 -8.27 -6.64 -7.65
N TYR A 109 -7.96 -5.42 -8.09
CA TYR A 109 -8.44 -4.17 -7.50
C TYR A 109 -9.42 -3.41 -8.41
N THR A 110 -9.88 -3.97 -9.53
CA THR A 110 -10.76 -3.24 -10.48
C THR A 110 -12.10 -2.81 -9.89
N ASP A 111 -12.59 -3.53 -8.89
CA ASP A 111 -13.82 -3.22 -8.16
C ASP A 111 -13.56 -2.45 -6.85
N THR A 112 -12.32 -2.00 -6.60
CA THR A 112 -11.92 -1.24 -5.41
C THR A 112 -11.47 0.18 -5.80
N HIS A 113 -11.80 1.18 -4.98
CA HIS A 113 -11.30 2.54 -5.21
C HIS A 113 -9.83 2.64 -4.83
N VAL A 114 -8.93 2.57 -5.80
CA VAL A 114 -7.49 2.75 -5.58
C VAL A 114 -7.11 4.21 -5.85
N ARG A 115 -6.39 4.85 -4.92
CA ARG A 115 -5.81 6.20 -5.15
C ARG A 115 -4.57 6.11 -6.04
N ASN A 116 -3.67 5.21 -5.69
CA ASN A 116 -2.40 4.90 -6.36
C ASN A 116 -1.93 3.52 -5.90
N TYR A 117 -1.03 2.92 -6.67
CA TYR A 117 -0.26 1.74 -6.29
C TYR A 117 1.14 2.18 -5.93
N ASP A 118 1.66 1.73 -4.79
CA ASP A 118 3.04 1.95 -4.40
C ASP A 118 3.84 0.67 -4.54
N ILE A 119 4.89 0.72 -5.34
CA ILE A 119 5.86 -0.36 -5.48
C ILE A 119 7.11 0.04 -4.72
N HIS A 120 7.45 -0.74 -3.71
CA HIS A 120 8.66 -0.59 -2.91
C HIS A 120 9.69 -1.60 -3.39
N LEU A 121 10.74 -1.11 -4.05
CA LEU A 121 11.92 -1.90 -4.36
C LEU A 121 12.78 -1.91 -3.09
N VAL A 122 12.95 -3.08 -2.47
CA VAL A 122 13.61 -3.23 -1.16
C VAL A 122 15.04 -3.74 -1.37
N GLN A 123 16.03 -2.96 -0.95
CA GLN A 123 17.46 -3.30 -1.06
C GLN A 123 18.01 -3.78 0.28
N GLY A 124 18.65 -4.94 0.24
CA GLY A 124 19.27 -5.57 1.39
C GLY A 124 18.29 -6.14 2.42
N GLU A 125 18.88 -6.74 3.45
CA GLU A 125 18.15 -7.53 4.44
C GLU A 125 17.73 -6.69 5.65
N ASP A 126 16.56 -6.99 6.20
CA ASP A 126 16.14 -6.48 7.51
C ASP A 126 16.89 -7.21 8.62
N THR A 127 17.75 -6.48 9.32
CA THR A 127 18.57 -7.00 10.41
C THR A 127 18.42 -6.15 11.65
N TRP A 128 18.79 -6.70 12.81
CA TRP A 128 18.73 -5.96 14.09
C TRP A 128 19.58 -4.68 14.15
N VAL A 129 20.52 -4.47 13.22
CA VAL A 129 21.39 -3.29 13.13
C VAL A 129 21.09 -2.36 11.96
N ARG A 130 20.37 -2.84 10.95
CA ARG A 130 20.17 -2.12 9.69
C ARG A 130 18.80 -2.48 9.13
N GLN A 131 18.04 -1.43 8.84
CA GLN A 131 16.82 -1.55 8.03
C GLN A 131 17.18 -1.56 6.55
N PRO A 132 16.41 -2.26 5.72
CA PRO A 132 16.64 -2.26 4.29
C PRO A 132 16.35 -0.87 3.72
N ASP A 133 17.12 -0.51 2.69
CA ASP A 133 16.85 0.69 1.92
C ASP A 133 15.65 0.42 1.00
N LYS A 134 14.86 1.45 0.69
CA LYS A 134 13.65 1.30 -0.12
C LYS A 134 13.52 2.45 -1.09
N CYS A 135 13.28 2.11 -2.34
CA CYS A 135 12.85 3.06 -3.36
C CYS A 135 11.37 2.86 -3.64
N ARG A 136 10.60 3.96 -3.67
CA ARG A 136 9.17 3.98 -3.98
C ARG A 136 8.90 4.48 -5.39
N ILE A 137 8.09 3.73 -6.14
CA ILE A 137 7.43 4.16 -7.38
C ILE A 137 5.93 4.18 -7.12
N ALA A 138 5.29 5.34 -7.27
CA ALA A 138 3.85 5.49 -7.08
C ALA A 138 3.14 5.73 -8.42
N VAL A 139 2.22 4.85 -8.78
CA VAL A 139 1.55 4.87 -10.08
C VAL A 139 0.04 5.05 -9.90
N THR A 140 -0.56 5.96 -10.67
CA THR A 140 -2.01 6.17 -10.64
C THR A 140 -2.73 5.03 -11.38
N PRO A 141 -3.98 4.67 -10.99
CA PRO A 141 -4.72 3.59 -11.64
C PRO A 141 -4.91 3.82 -13.14
N GLY A 142 -5.05 5.07 -13.57
CA GLY A 142 -5.17 5.40 -15.00
C GLY A 142 -3.95 5.01 -15.82
N LEU A 143 -2.73 5.13 -15.27
CA LEU A 143 -1.51 4.68 -15.96
C LEU A 143 -1.39 3.15 -15.97
N VAL A 144 -1.82 2.48 -14.89
CA VAL A 144 -1.82 1.01 -14.83
C VAL A 144 -2.85 0.42 -15.79
N GLU A 145 -4.02 1.04 -15.92
CA GLU A 145 -5.06 0.63 -16.87
C GLU A 145 -4.58 0.73 -18.32
N ARG A 146 -3.74 1.73 -18.64
CA ARG A 146 -3.07 1.83 -19.95
C ARG A 146 -2.08 0.69 -20.15
N LEU A 147 -1.22 0.41 -19.17
CA LEU A 147 -0.29 -0.72 -19.20
C LEU A 147 -1.01 -2.05 -19.48
N SER A 148 -2.15 -2.29 -18.84
CA SER A 148 -2.90 -3.55 -19.05
C SER A 148 -3.70 -3.61 -20.35
N ARG A 149 -4.09 -2.47 -20.95
CA ARG A 149 -5.01 -2.44 -22.12
C ARG A 149 -4.37 -2.05 -23.43
N GLU A 150 -3.33 -1.22 -23.41
CA GLU A 150 -2.65 -0.72 -24.60
C GLU A 150 -1.45 -1.65 -24.89
N PRO A 151 -1.49 -2.50 -25.93
CA PRO A 151 -0.44 -3.50 -26.17
C PRO A 151 0.92 -2.89 -26.52
N ASP A 152 0.95 -1.61 -26.92
CA ASP A 152 2.17 -0.88 -27.25
C ASP A 152 2.65 0.00 -26.07
N PHE A 153 1.93 0.05 -24.94
CA PHE A 153 2.32 0.81 -23.77
C PHE A 153 3.10 -0.09 -22.81
N ASP A 154 4.42 0.09 -22.75
CA ASP A 154 5.31 -0.77 -21.97
C ASP A 154 5.89 -0.09 -20.71
N ALA A 155 6.79 -0.78 -20.00
CA ALA A 155 7.47 -0.25 -18.82
C ALA A 155 8.27 1.04 -19.08
N GLN A 156 8.78 1.23 -20.30
CA GLN A 156 9.51 2.44 -20.67
C GLN A 156 8.56 3.61 -20.89
N ASP A 157 7.38 3.37 -21.46
CA ASP A 157 6.32 4.37 -21.57
C ASP A 157 5.75 4.71 -20.20
N LEU A 158 5.50 3.71 -19.34
CA LEU A 158 5.09 3.90 -17.95
C LEU A 158 6.09 4.82 -17.22
N ARG A 159 7.39 4.54 -17.32
CA ARG A 159 8.42 5.39 -16.74
C ARG A 159 8.32 6.82 -17.23
N ARG A 160 8.23 7.01 -18.55
CA ARG A 160 8.20 8.35 -19.15
C ARG A 160 7.00 9.16 -18.67
N GLU A 161 5.83 8.55 -18.60
CA GLU A 161 4.60 9.21 -18.17
C GLU A 161 4.62 9.52 -16.67
N VAL A 162 5.10 8.59 -15.84
CA VAL A 162 5.28 8.82 -14.39
C VAL A 162 6.28 9.94 -14.15
N GLU A 163 7.47 9.89 -14.76
CA GLU A 163 8.49 10.94 -14.62
C GLU A 163 8.04 12.31 -15.15
N ALA A 164 7.17 12.34 -16.15
CA ALA A 164 6.62 13.60 -16.68
C ALA A 164 5.52 14.19 -15.79
N ALA A 165 4.83 13.35 -15.02
CA ALA A 165 3.72 13.74 -14.15
C ALA A 165 4.13 13.92 -12.68
N ASP A 166 5.30 13.41 -12.29
CA ASP A 166 5.93 13.64 -10.99
C ASP A 166 6.26 15.14 -10.82
N ASP A 167 5.70 15.76 -9.78
CA ASP A 167 5.88 17.18 -9.46
C ASP A 167 7.03 17.44 -8.47
N GLY A 168 7.71 16.37 -8.03
CA GLY A 168 8.78 16.40 -7.04
C GLY A 168 8.31 16.39 -5.58
N ASP A 169 6.99 16.26 -5.33
CA ASP A 169 6.43 16.04 -4.00
C ASP A 169 6.11 14.55 -3.81
N ASP A 170 6.92 13.87 -3.00
CA ASP A 170 6.75 12.45 -2.71
C ASP A 170 5.39 12.11 -2.08
N GLU A 171 4.66 13.09 -1.51
CA GLU A 171 3.31 12.90 -0.95
C GLU A 171 2.19 12.85 -2.01
N ILE A 172 2.46 13.33 -3.23
CA ILE A 172 1.46 13.51 -4.30
C ILE A 172 1.78 12.59 -5.48
N PRO A 173 1.05 11.47 -5.64
CA PRO A 173 1.22 10.59 -6.79
C PRO A 173 0.86 11.28 -8.12
N PRO A 174 1.53 10.94 -9.22
CA PRO A 174 2.52 9.86 -9.34
C PRO A 174 3.92 10.27 -8.86
N VAL A 175 4.69 9.32 -8.34
CA VAL A 175 6.07 9.53 -7.84
C VAL A 175 6.99 8.60 -8.60
N ALA A 176 8.02 9.17 -9.25
CA ALA A 176 8.87 8.39 -10.13
C ALA A 176 9.96 7.61 -9.38
N TRP A 177 10.49 8.20 -8.31
CA TRP A 177 11.55 7.61 -7.50
C TRP A 177 11.66 8.41 -6.19
N GLY A 178 11.01 7.93 -5.14
CA GLY A 178 10.92 8.66 -3.88
C GLY A 178 11.15 7.79 -2.65
N GLU A 179 11.05 8.41 -1.48
CA GLU A 179 11.08 7.70 -0.21
C GLU A 179 9.73 7.01 0.09
N PRO A 180 9.70 5.87 0.81
CA PRO A 180 8.46 5.25 1.25
C PRO A 180 7.63 6.20 2.12
N LEU A 181 6.34 6.28 1.85
CA LEU A 181 5.40 7.03 2.70
C LEU A 181 4.92 6.17 3.88
N ASP A 182 4.91 6.77 5.06
CA ASP A 182 4.20 6.22 6.20
C ASP A 182 2.74 6.66 6.20
N TYR A 183 1.89 5.87 5.55
CA TYR A 183 0.43 6.00 5.63
C TYR A 183 -0.03 5.64 7.05
N TRP A 184 0.01 6.60 7.95
CA TRP A 184 -0.62 6.47 9.26
C TRP A 184 -2.15 6.59 9.12
N TYR A 185 -2.87 5.87 9.99
CA TYR A 185 -4.33 5.81 10.02
C TYR A 185 -4.89 7.20 10.37
N SER A 186 -5.35 7.96 9.38
CA SER A 186 -6.09 9.20 9.62
C SER A 186 -7.53 8.88 10.02
N ASP A 187 -7.72 8.51 11.29
CA ASP A 187 -9.05 8.51 11.90
C ASP A 187 -9.62 9.95 11.84
N GLY A 188 -10.90 10.06 11.50
CA GLY A 188 -11.45 11.24 10.84
C GLY A 188 -11.27 12.58 11.57
N SER A 189 -10.77 13.59 10.85
CA SER A 189 -11.11 15.00 11.11
C SER A 189 -10.58 15.92 10.02
N SER A 190 -11.43 16.24 9.06
CA SER A 190 -11.88 17.63 8.93
C SER A 190 -13.09 17.68 8.00
N ALA A 191 -14.26 17.79 8.62
CA ALA A 191 -15.39 18.45 8.01
C ALA A 191 -14.88 19.79 7.44
N ALA A 192 -14.90 19.91 6.12
CA ALA A 192 -14.86 21.20 5.45
C ALA A 192 -16.10 21.97 5.94
N THR A 193 -15.92 22.74 7.02
CA THR A 193 -16.83 23.84 7.34
C THR A 193 -16.64 24.86 6.22
N VAL A 194 -17.44 24.69 5.17
CA VAL A 194 -17.71 25.74 4.20
C VAL A 194 -18.34 26.88 4.99
N THR A 195 -17.51 27.85 5.38
CA THR A 195 -18.03 29.13 5.85
C THR A 195 -18.40 29.89 4.58
N THR A 196 -19.58 29.60 4.03
CA THR A 196 -20.24 30.50 3.08
C THR A 196 -20.61 31.74 3.86
N THR A 197 -19.69 32.71 3.94
CA THR A 197 -20.06 34.09 4.25
C THR A 197 -20.53 34.72 2.95
N GLY A 198 -21.77 34.44 2.61
CA GLY A 198 -22.52 35.19 1.61
C GLY A 198 -23.25 36.36 2.27
N VAL A 199 -22.94 37.56 1.77
CA VAL A 199 -23.83 38.72 1.57
C VAL A 199 -24.32 39.49 2.81
N HIS A 200 -23.80 40.71 2.98
CA HIS A 200 -24.54 41.96 2.72
C HIS A 200 -23.62 43.17 2.58
#